data_AF-A0A2E9D2T2-F1
#
_entry.id   AF-A0A2E9D2T2-F1
#
_cell.length_a   1.000
_cell.length_b   1.000
_cell.length_c   1.000
_cell.angle_alpha   90.00
_cell.angle_beta   90.00
_cell.angle_gamma   90.00
#
_symmetry.space_group_name_H-M   'P 1'
#
loop_
_entity.id
_entity.type
_entity.pdbx_description
1 polymer ?
#
loop_
_entity_poly.entity_id
_entity_poly.type
_entity_poly.pdbx_seq_one_letter_code
_entity_poly.pdbx_strand_id
1 'polypeptide(L)'
;MMMRKVAGLASVILATVLSVTLHATEPRRTVGVLYVVHGGGEESDIGETFDNALQFFHYDPNNVIFQRIIWNPDAWATVVKSDDSQAYANASSQYKKYKFQNARIGGIDPSPNITDRQFEEMTWQLDAIGKERGIKFVTDIAHWLGTQTFIHRLPWPRYLYGPQVEDGAAQTYCGSETDGGPWKHCNPERYNIDGPGERLLKRGAEELIMVDLTTSGVRFWKTYDVVDMTRRMVDDWNQRNGTDIKVRWVNDPTDLMRESYPTDPPNWTRSLGEPKVNPQIPLTGRPNPLIQDPLLINSIVDGAIAGMNPDVSPEDTAILIVNHSIRNGNQAFDPKVNDTVLLDGLVKAELLRRYPTMQANNILGSWMGLKVENPSIEVTRPGGDKTERSREMRGESLGNAWLYLSDRELPGGDHQYRYWEALELFRERGVGHIVVVFTQIVTDSVLNMVELPNQIAKEIGWRSWLRAENLDYKTYPETGHPFADYWGVWLNTACKVPGEPEGLTEPCCLTMGGCGTGQPYPPPRQTPITQARQDTDPSLGFDISAYGHLGYDSSQGVPNEYEPVQEQYRGTWELWQSPSTDPRIGKLLAGQVIQLLDKGSE
;
A
#
# COMPACT_ATOMS: atom_id res chain seq x y z
N MET A 1 -75.06 27.89 69.50
CA MET A 1 -76.21 27.16 68.94
C MET A 1 -75.88 26.80 67.50
N MET A 2 -75.79 25.49 67.23
CA MET A 2 -75.91 24.82 65.93
C MET A 2 -75.15 25.30 64.66
N MET A 3 -74.35 24.36 64.15
CA MET A 3 -74.28 23.89 62.75
C MET A 3 -73.95 24.89 61.63
N ARG A 4 -72.80 24.67 60.96
CA ARG A 4 -72.73 23.97 59.66
C ARG A 4 -71.29 23.90 59.14
N LYS A 5 -70.93 22.72 58.63
CA LYS A 5 -69.76 22.45 57.78
C LYS A 5 -69.94 23.09 56.41
N VAL A 6 -68.89 23.71 55.85
CA VAL A 6 -68.56 23.67 54.41
C VAL A 6 -67.05 23.65 54.28
N ALA A 7 -66.58 22.82 53.34
CA ALA A 7 -65.21 22.42 53.10
C ALA A 7 -64.33 23.55 52.52
N GLY A 8 -63.05 23.54 52.90
CA GLY A 8 -61.97 24.22 52.21
C GLY A 8 -60.78 23.26 52.10
N LEU A 9 -60.55 22.72 50.90
CA LEU A 9 -59.38 21.94 50.53
C LEU A 9 -58.14 22.85 50.60
N ALA A 10 -57.18 22.52 51.45
CA ALA A 10 -55.80 23.01 51.33
C ALA A 10 -54.98 21.90 50.65
N SER A 11 -54.66 22.11 49.38
CA SER A 11 -53.78 21.22 48.60
C SER A 11 -52.35 21.37 49.11
N VAL A 12 -51.85 20.36 49.83
CA VAL A 12 -50.41 20.16 50.04
C VAL A 12 -49.91 19.31 48.89
N ILE A 13 -49.22 19.95 47.94
CA ILE A 13 -48.50 19.26 46.86
C ILE A 13 -47.24 18.65 47.47
N LEU A 14 -47.28 17.34 47.72
CA LEU A 14 -46.09 16.55 48.00
C LEU A 14 -45.44 16.21 46.64
N ALA A 15 -44.47 17.02 46.24
CA ALA A 15 -43.65 16.74 45.06
C ALA A 15 -42.65 15.63 45.41
N THR A 16 -43.03 14.38 45.13
CA THR A 16 -42.10 13.25 45.12
C THR A 16 -41.19 13.40 43.90
N VAL A 17 -40.02 13.99 44.11
CA VAL A 17 -38.92 13.95 43.13
C VAL A 17 -38.41 12.51 43.10
N LEU A 18 -38.93 11.70 42.18
CA LEU A 18 -38.28 10.46 41.76
C LEU A 18 -37.02 10.87 41.00
N SER A 19 -35.91 11.02 41.73
CA SER A 19 -34.57 10.97 41.15
C SER A 19 -34.36 9.55 40.62
N VAL A 20 -34.75 9.32 39.37
CA VAL A 20 -34.20 8.20 38.59
C VAL A 20 -32.74 8.56 38.35
N THR A 21 -31.87 8.16 39.28
CA THR A 21 -30.46 8.04 38.98
C THR A 21 -30.37 6.96 37.90
N LEU A 22 -30.29 7.37 36.63
CA LEU A 22 -29.66 6.56 35.61
C LEU A 22 -28.23 6.31 36.12
N HIS A 23 -28.05 5.22 36.86
CA HIS A 23 -26.74 4.63 36.99
C HIS A 23 -26.37 4.25 35.56
N ALA A 24 -25.48 5.01 34.95
CA ALA A 24 -24.77 4.53 33.78
C ALA A 24 -24.12 3.21 34.24
N THR A 25 -24.68 2.09 33.79
CA THR A 25 -24.10 0.78 34.02
C THR A 25 -22.69 0.84 33.48
N GLU A 26 -21.69 0.63 34.35
CA GLU A 26 -20.31 0.55 33.92
C GLU A 26 -20.19 -0.48 32.78
N PRO A 27 -19.36 -0.19 31.75
CA PRO A 27 -19.18 -1.11 30.64
C PRO A 27 -18.72 -2.47 31.16
N ARG A 28 -19.32 -3.53 30.65
CA ARG A 28 -19.07 -4.91 31.09
C ARG A 28 -17.70 -5.43 30.70
N ARG A 29 -17.09 -4.84 29.67
CA ARG A 29 -15.76 -5.17 29.15
C ARG A 29 -15.16 -4.00 28.37
N THR A 30 -13.84 -3.90 28.33
CA THR A 30 -13.12 -2.95 27.47
C THR A 30 -12.38 -3.67 26.34
N VAL A 31 -12.65 -3.28 25.09
CA VAL A 31 -12.03 -3.86 23.89
C VAL A 31 -11.11 -2.83 23.24
N GLY A 32 -9.84 -3.20 23.03
CA GLY A 32 -8.90 -2.40 22.26
C GLY A 32 -9.06 -2.66 20.76
N VAL A 33 -9.13 -1.61 19.94
CA VAL A 33 -9.19 -1.73 18.48
C VAL A 33 -8.03 -0.97 17.84
N LEU A 34 -7.23 -1.68 17.05
CA LEU A 34 -6.15 -1.13 16.24
C LEU A 34 -6.58 -1.06 14.78
N TYR A 35 -6.66 0.15 14.23
CA TYR A 35 -6.77 0.34 12.78
C TYR A 35 -5.38 0.26 12.16
N VAL A 36 -5.16 -0.75 11.32
CA VAL A 36 -3.85 -1.03 10.72
C VAL A 36 -3.81 -0.51 9.29
N VAL A 37 -2.76 0.24 8.99
CA VAL A 37 -2.48 0.77 7.64
C VAL A 37 -1.01 0.57 7.28
N HIS A 38 -0.71 0.75 5.99
CA HIS A 38 0.69 0.77 5.53
C HIS A 38 1.50 1.84 6.27
N GLY A 39 0.90 3.01 6.51
CA GLY A 39 1.60 4.18 7.02
C GLY A 39 2.51 4.80 5.98
N GLY A 40 3.44 5.64 6.44
CA GLY A 40 4.24 6.55 5.63
C GLY A 40 4.36 7.92 6.30
N GLY A 41 4.81 8.91 5.53
CA GLY A 41 4.91 10.31 5.95
C GLY A 41 4.02 11.20 5.12
N GLU A 42 3.75 12.39 5.66
CA GLU A 42 3.12 13.48 4.90
C GLU A 42 4.12 14.13 3.95
N GLU A 43 5.36 14.30 4.41
CA GLU A 43 6.44 14.91 3.64
C GLU A 43 7.41 13.82 3.15
N SER A 44 8.51 14.24 2.51
CA SER A 44 9.63 13.35 2.24
C SER A 44 10.92 14.12 2.45
N ASP A 45 11.55 13.86 3.59
CA ASP A 45 12.90 14.33 3.88
C ASP A 45 13.88 13.16 4.11
N ILE A 46 15.15 13.52 4.36
CA ILE A 46 16.23 12.56 4.56
C ILE A 46 16.02 11.75 5.84
N GLY A 47 15.53 12.36 6.92
CA GLY A 47 15.31 11.70 8.20
C GLY A 47 14.14 10.72 8.15
N GLU A 48 13.05 11.08 7.48
CA GLU A 48 11.94 10.18 7.21
C GLU A 48 12.36 9.01 6.33
N THR A 49 13.17 9.28 5.30
CA THR A 49 13.75 8.26 4.42
C THR A 49 14.62 7.28 5.22
N PHE A 50 15.47 7.78 6.12
CA PHE A 50 16.29 6.96 6.99
C PHE A 50 15.44 6.04 7.87
N ASP A 51 14.43 6.59 8.54
CA ASP A 51 13.57 5.82 9.44
C ASP A 51 12.76 4.76 8.68
N ASN A 52 12.15 5.12 7.55
CA ASN A 52 11.44 4.17 6.68
C ASN A 52 12.36 3.04 6.19
N ALA A 53 13.61 3.38 5.84
CA ALA A 53 14.60 2.40 5.40
C ALA A 53 14.93 1.38 6.50
N LEU A 54 15.10 1.81 7.75
CA LEU A 54 15.34 0.87 8.86
C LEU A 54 14.11 0.03 9.19
N GLN A 55 12.94 0.66 9.28
CA GLN A 55 11.68 0.00 9.65
C GLN A 55 11.29 -1.10 8.65
N PHE A 56 11.60 -0.92 7.37
CA PHE A 56 11.37 -1.92 6.33
C PHE A 56 12.10 -3.26 6.58
N PHE A 57 13.27 -3.22 7.23
CA PHE A 57 14.07 -4.41 7.55
C PHE A 57 14.02 -4.81 9.03
N HIS A 58 13.44 -3.98 9.90
CA HIS A 58 13.23 -4.27 11.32
C HIS A 58 12.48 -5.59 11.54
N TYR A 59 11.53 -5.92 10.68
CA TYR A 59 10.73 -7.15 10.80
C TYR A 59 11.47 -8.43 10.36
N ASP A 60 12.68 -8.31 9.80
CA ASP A 60 13.47 -9.42 9.30
C ASP A 60 14.80 -9.57 10.08
N PRO A 61 14.81 -10.30 11.21
CA PRO A 61 16.01 -10.48 12.04
C PRO A 61 17.17 -11.22 11.35
N ASN A 62 16.92 -11.88 10.20
CA ASN A 62 17.95 -12.55 9.42
C ASN A 62 18.52 -11.66 8.32
N ASN A 63 18.01 -10.43 8.16
CA ASN A 63 18.49 -9.50 7.16
C ASN A 63 19.80 -8.82 7.60
N VAL A 64 20.71 -8.61 6.65
CA VAL A 64 21.98 -7.91 6.92
C VAL A 64 21.78 -6.49 7.45
N ILE A 65 20.72 -5.79 7.01
CA ILE A 65 20.39 -4.45 7.51
C ILE A 65 20.00 -4.53 8.99
N PHE A 66 19.15 -5.49 9.36
CA PHE A 66 18.81 -5.73 10.77
C PHE A 66 20.06 -6.05 11.59
N GLN A 67 20.88 -6.99 11.14
CA GLN A 67 21.99 -7.51 11.94
C GLN A 67 23.18 -6.53 12.05
N ARG A 68 23.43 -5.71 11.03
CA ARG A 68 24.68 -4.94 10.93
C ARG A 68 24.52 -3.43 10.84
N ILE A 69 23.31 -2.93 10.59
CA ILE A 69 23.08 -1.50 10.30
C ILE A 69 22.19 -0.84 11.34
N ILE A 70 21.00 -1.41 11.65
CA ILE A 70 20.04 -0.78 12.59
C ILE A 70 20.72 -0.44 13.92
N TRP A 71 21.58 -1.32 14.41
CA TRP A 71 22.23 -1.26 15.73
C TRP A 71 23.69 -0.76 15.70
N ASN A 72 24.17 -0.23 14.57
CA ASN A 72 25.58 0.14 14.39
C ASN A 72 25.75 1.64 14.08
N PRO A 73 26.21 2.45 15.04
CA PRO A 73 26.40 3.89 14.86
C PRO A 73 27.31 4.27 13.69
N ASP A 74 28.35 3.48 13.42
CA ASP A 74 29.31 3.75 12.35
C ASP A 74 28.69 3.56 10.96
N ALA A 75 27.59 2.80 10.86
CA ALA A 75 26.92 2.51 9.61
C ALA A 75 25.80 3.51 9.27
N TRP A 76 25.24 4.23 10.25
CA TRP A 76 24.01 5.02 10.05
C TRP A 76 24.15 6.10 8.97
N ALA A 77 25.28 6.82 8.93
CA ALA A 77 25.55 7.85 7.93
C ALA A 77 25.62 7.31 6.49
N THR A 78 25.69 5.99 6.30
CA THR A 78 25.75 5.35 4.97
C THR A 78 24.38 5.03 4.39
N VAL A 79 23.34 4.95 5.23
CA VAL A 79 21.99 4.49 4.85
C VAL A 79 21.38 5.33 3.73
N VAL A 80 21.54 6.65 3.80
CA VAL A 80 20.97 7.60 2.83
C VAL A 80 21.93 7.98 1.69
N LYS A 81 23.19 7.52 1.75
CA LYS A 81 24.27 7.89 0.81
C LYS A 81 24.57 6.86 -0.27
N SER A 82 24.05 5.64 -0.19
CA SER A 82 24.40 4.60 -1.16
C SER A 82 23.79 4.93 -2.53
N ASP A 83 24.65 5.25 -3.50
CA ASP A 83 24.31 5.33 -4.93
C ASP A 83 23.91 3.97 -5.53
N ASP A 84 24.05 2.90 -4.75
CA ASP A 84 23.87 1.52 -5.19
C ASP A 84 22.44 1.04 -4.96
N SER A 85 21.68 0.91 -6.05
CA SER A 85 20.23 0.69 -6.05
C SER A 85 19.74 -0.66 -5.53
N GLN A 86 20.63 -1.58 -5.11
CA GLN A 86 20.22 -2.90 -4.57
C GLN A 86 21.02 -3.41 -3.35
N ALA A 87 22.06 -2.71 -2.90
CA ALA A 87 22.92 -3.19 -1.82
C ALA A 87 22.54 -2.69 -0.42
N TYR A 88 22.02 -1.45 -0.30
CA TYR A 88 21.65 -0.85 0.99
C TYR A 88 20.32 -0.10 0.89
N ALA A 89 19.28 -0.69 1.46
CA ALA A 89 17.97 -0.11 1.79
C ALA A 89 17.19 0.74 0.76
N ASN A 90 17.66 0.87 -0.49
CA ASN A 90 17.06 1.65 -1.58
C ASN A 90 16.75 3.12 -1.23
N ALA A 91 17.27 3.63 -0.11
CA ALA A 91 16.78 4.83 0.56
C ALA A 91 16.93 6.08 -0.32
N SER A 92 18.09 6.25 -0.96
CA SER A 92 18.37 7.38 -1.86
C SER A 92 17.45 7.40 -3.09
N SER A 93 17.18 6.25 -3.72
CA SER A 93 16.29 6.20 -4.90
C SER A 93 14.83 6.42 -4.51
N GLN A 94 14.40 5.87 -3.36
CA GLN A 94 13.06 6.11 -2.81
C GLN A 94 12.88 7.58 -2.47
N TYR A 95 13.87 8.24 -1.87
CA TYR A 95 13.82 9.67 -1.59
C TYR A 95 13.64 10.49 -2.87
N LYS A 96 14.42 10.21 -3.93
CA LYS A 96 14.25 10.88 -5.24
C LYS A 96 12.84 10.70 -5.79
N LYS A 97 12.31 9.48 -5.74
CA LYS A 97 10.95 9.14 -6.20
C LYS A 97 9.89 9.91 -5.41
N TYR A 98 9.85 9.76 -4.09
CA TYR A 98 8.82 10.38 -3.27
C TYR A 98 8.91 11.90 -3.27
N LYS A 99 10.12 12.47 -3.31
CA LYS A 99 10.30 13.92 -3.46
C LYS A 99 9.68 14.44 -4.75
N PHE A 100 9.92 13.78 -5.88
CA PHE A 100 9.29 14.13 -7.15
C PHE A 100 7.76 14.03 -7.07
N GLN A 101 7.25 12.91 -6.55
CA GLN A 101 5.82 12.65 -6.54
C GLN A 101 5.07 13.58 -5.56
N ASN A 102 5.60 13.80 -4.36
CA ASN A 102 5.00 14.70 -3.37
C ASN A 102 4.97 16.14 -3.90
N ALA A 103 6.05 16.64 -4.51
CA ALA A 103 6.06 17.97 -5.11
C ALA A 103 4.92 18.16 -6.13
N ARG A 104 4.62 17.11 -6.92
CA ARG A 104 3.54 17.10 -7.92
C ARG A 104 2.16 17.40 -7.31
N ILE A 105 1.92 16.92 -6.09
CA ILE A 105 0.63 17.01 -5.39
C ILE A 105 0.59 18.11 -4.32
N GLY A 106 1.53 19.07 -4.36
CA GLY A 106 1.59 20.18 -3.41
C GLY A 106 2.45 19.94 -2.18
N GLY A 107 3.27 18.89 -2.19
CA GLY A 107 4.29 18.60 -1.18
C GLY A 107 3.82 17.74 -0.01
N ILE A 108 2.52 17.45 0.09
CA ILE A 108 1.92 16.72 1.21
C ILE A 108 1.15 15.52 0.67
N ASP A 109 1.54 14.31 1.08
CA ASP A 109 0.78 13.09 0.80
C ASP A 109 -0.53 13.12 1.61
N PRO A 110 -1.71 12.93 0.98
CA PRO A 110 -2.99 13.01 1.68
C PRO A 110 -3.31 11.78 2.54
N SER A 111 -2.56 10.68 2.39
CA SER A 111 -2.84 9.40 3.05
C SER A 111 -2.96 9.50 4.58
N PRO A 112 -2.09 10.24 5.32
CA PRO A 112 -2.22 10.37 6.77
C PRO A 112 -3.52 11.05 7.21
N ASN A 113 -3.90 12.17 6.56
CA ASN A 113 -5.16 12.87 6.86
C ASN A 113 -6.39 12.01 6.52
N ILE A 114 -6.35 11.28 5.40
CA ILE A 114 -7.43 10.35 5.04
C ILE A 114 -7.55 9.24 6.10
N THR A 115 -6.42 8.65 6.49
CA THR A 115 -6.35 7.61 7.52
C THR A 115 -6.95 8.10 8.84
N ASP A 116 -6.60 9.31 9.26
CA ASP A 116 -7.10 9.90 10.51
C ASP A 116 -8.62 10.09 10.47
N ARG A 117 -9.18 10.54 9.33
CA ARG A 117 -10.65 10.65 9.18
C ARG A 117 -11.36 9.30 9.19
N GLN A 118 -10.80 8.30 8.51
CA GLN A 118 -11.35 6.94 8.52
C GLN A 118 -11.32 6.34 9.93
N PHE A 119 -10.24 6.60 10.67
CA PHE A 119 -10.10 6.23 12.07
C PHE A 119 -11.14 6.92 12.96
N GLU A 120 -11.28 8.24 12.86
CA GLU A 120 -12.27 9.02 13.62
C GLU A 120 -13.69 8.50 13.41
N GLU A 121 -14.07 8.22 12.15
CA GLU A 121 -15.38 7.67 11.82
C GLU A 121 -15.54 6.25 12.39
N MET A 122 -14.53 5.38 12.27
CA MET A 122 -14.56 4.04 12.88
C MET A 122 -14.76 4.14 14.41
N THR A 123 -14.02 5.02 15.08
CA THR A 123 -14.13 5.25 16.52
C THR A 123 -15.53 5.73 16.89
N TRP A 124 -16.08 6.69 16.14
CA TRP A 124 -17.42 7.20 16.38
C TRP A 124 -18.49 6.11 16.28
N GLN A 125 -18.41 5.25 15.26
CA GLN A 125 -19.31 4.12 15.05
C GLN A 125 -19.18 3.08 16.17
N LEU A 126 -17.94 2.74 16.57
CA LEU A 126 -17.69 1.82 17.67
C LEU A 126 -18.22 2.36 19.00
N ASP A 127 -18.06 3.66 19.28
CA ASP A 127 -18.58 4.29 20.49
C ASP A 127 -20.11 4.26 20.55
N ALA A 128 -20.79 4.49 19.41
CA ALA A 128 -22.24 4.39 19.31
C ALA A 128 -22.71 2.96 19.62
N ILE A 129 -22.12 1.96 18.95
CA ILE A 129 -22.47 0.54 19.14
C ILE A 129 -22.10 0.06 20.54
N GLY A 130 -20.98 0.53 21.09
CA GLY A 130 -20.50 0.19 22.42
C GLY A 130 -21.47 0.60 23.52
N LYS A 131 -22.08 1.79 23.41
CA LYS A 131 -23.12 2.25 24.35
C LYS A 131 -24.33 1.33 24.37
N GLU A 132 -24.76 0.82 23.22
CA GLU A 132 -25.89 -0.10 23.10
C GLU A 132 -25.56 -1.49 23.64
N ARG A 133 -24.31 -1.94 23.48
CA ARG A 133 -23.87 -3.29 23.84
C ARG A 133 -23.22 -3.39 25.23
N GLY A 134 -23.04 -2.28 25.93
CA GLY A 134 -22.32 -2.23 27.21
C GLY A 134 -20.83 -2.58 27.07
N ILE A 135 -20.22 -2.24 25.94
CA ILE A 135 -18.80 -2.44 25.64
C ILE A 135 -18.13 -1.08 25.56
N LYS A 136 -16.99 -0.91 26.23
CA LYS A 136 -16.14 0.26 26.02
C LYS A 136 -15.10 -0.05 24.96
N PHE A 137 -15.13 0.64 23.83
CA PHE A 137 -14.06 0.57 22.87
C PHE A 137 -12.97 1.59 23.21
N VAL A 138 -11.71 1.20 23.06
CA VAL A 138 -10.57 2.12 23.09
C VAL A 138 -9.78 1.89 21.81
N THR A 139 -9.61 2.94 21.02
CA THR A 139 -9.08 2.84 19.66
C THR A 139 -7.72 3.51 19.53
N ASP A 140 -6.88 3.00 18.63
CA ASP A 140 -5.59 3.59 18.21
C ASP A 140 -5.24 3.15 16.77
N ILE A 141 -4.22 3.76 16.17
CA ILE A 141 -3.75 3.48 14.81
C ILE A 141 -2.39 2.78 14.86
N ALA A 142 -2.23 1.72 14.06
CA ALA A 142 -0.96 1.03 13.87
C ALA A 142 -0.47 1.14 12.42
N HIS A 143 0.78 1.55 12.24
CA HIS A 143 1.44 1.67 10.95
C HIS A 143 2.48 0.56 10.76
N TRP A 144 2.61 0.05 9.54
CA TRP A 144 3.77 -0.77 9.16
C TRP A 144 5.05 0.08 9.07
N LEU A 145 4.94 1.31 8.54
CA LEU A 145 5.98 2.34 8.52
C LEU A 145 5.48 3.66 9.13
N GLY A 146 6.25 4.27 10.02
CA GLY A 146 5.98 5.56 10.61
C GLY A 146 7.15 6.51 10.40
N THR A 147 6.93 7.65 9.74
CA THR A 147 7.97 8.69 9.69
C THR A 147 8.18 9.36 11.05
N GLN A 148 9.13 10.28 11.17
CA GLN A 148 9.47 10.91 12.45
C GLN A 148 8.26 11.43 13.24
N THR A 149 7.26 11.96 12.54
CA THR A 149 5.99 12.42 13.12
C THR A 149 5.08 11.28 13.58
N PHE A 150 5.13 10.12 12.92
CA PHE A 150 4.23 8.97 13.11
C PHE A 150 4.89 7.74 13.76
N ILE A 151 6.12 7.83 14.26
CA ILE A 151 6.80 6.71 14.96
C ILE A 151 5.96 6.16 16.13
N HIS A 152 5.20 7.02 16.80
CA HIS A 152 4.27 6.61 17.86
C HIS A 152 3.14 5.67 17.39
N ARG A 153 2.95 5.50 16.08
CA ARG A 153 2.01 4.55 15.47
C ARG A 153 2.65 3.22 15.06
N LEU A 154 3.97 3.05 15.19
CA LEU A 154 4.58 1.72 14.99
C LEU A 154 4.08 0.74 16.05
N PRO A 155 3.89 -0.55 15.74
CA PRO A 155 3.30 -1.52 16.66
C PRO A 155 4.06 -1.65 17.99
N TRP A 156 5.40 -1.62 17.93
CA TRP A 156 6.26 -1.68 19.12
C TRP A 156 7.53 -0.83 18.94
N PRO A 157 7.43 0.52 19.06
CA PRO A 157 8.55 1.42 18.79
C PRO A 157 9.79 1.10 19.64
N ARG A 158 9.61 0.71 20.92
CA ARG A 158 10.70 0.37 21.84
C ARG A 158 11.55 -0.82 21.36
N TYR A 159 10.96 -1.74 20.61
CA TYR A 159 11.69 -2.87 20.02
C TYR A 159 12.73 -2.38 18.99
N LEU A 160 12.46 -1.27 18.29
CA LEU A 160 13.38 -0.63 17.36
C LEU A 160 14.36 0.33 18.07
N TYR A 161 14.08 0.76 19.30
CA TYR A 161 14.98 1.57 20.10
C TYR A 161 16.15 0.76 20.67
N GLY A 162 15.85 -0.32 21.39
CA GLY A 162 16.86 -1.15 22.05
C GLY A 162 17.55 -2.15 21.11
N PRO A 163 18.88 -2.35 21.22
CA PRO A 163 19.60 -3.26 20.34
C PRO A 163 19.10 -4.69 20.45
N GLN A 164 18.89 -5.33 19.29
CA GLN A 164 18.46 -6.72 19.18
C GLN A 164 19.61 -7.68 18.77
N VAL A 165 20.85 -7.20 18.85
CA VAL A 165 22.08 -7.96 18.57
C VAL A 165 23.10 -7.72 19.68
N GLU A 166 24.01 -8.69 19.86
CA GLU A 166 25.14 -8.54 20.78
C GLU A 166 26.00 -7.33 20.38
N ASP A 167 26.47 -6.58 21.37
CA ASP A 167 27.25 -5.34 21.22
C ASP A 167 26.59 -4.22 20.37
N GLY A 168 25.29 -4.33 20.08
CA GLY A 168 24.53 -3.30 19.38
C GLY A 168 24.32 -2.04 20.22
N ALA A 169 24.13 -0.89 19.56
CA ALA A 169 23.76 0.37 20.19
C ALA A 169 22.27 0.67 20.03
N ALA A 170 21.73 1.46 20.96
CA ALA A 170 20.37 1.99 20.85
C ALA A 170 20.25 2.91 19.62
N GLN A 171 19.16 2.78 18.88
CA GLN A 171 18.93 3.58 17.68
C GLN A 171 18.53 5.02 18.04
N THR A 172 19.53 5.92 18.01
CA THR A 172 19.42 7.33 18.42
C THR A 172 19.85 8.32 17.33
N TYR A 173 20.12 7.85 16.11
CA TYR A 173 20.66 8.67 15.02
C TYR A 173 19.69 9.78 14.62
N CYS A 174 20.23 11.00 14.46
CA CYS A 174 19.51 12.17 13.99
C CYS A 174 20.21 12.88 12.83
N GLY A 175 21.01 12.14 12.06
CA GLY A 175 21.88 12.71 11.05
C GLY A 175 23.15 13.33 11.63
N SER A 176 24.07 13.63 10.74
CA SER A 176 25.35 14.30 10.93
C SER A 176 25.46 15.49 9.98
N GLU A 177 26.46 16.34 10.16
CA GLU A 177 26.70 17.44 9.21
C GLU A 177 26.84 16.93 7.76
N THR A 178 27.37 15.72 7.57
CA THR A 178 27.67 15.15 6.25
C THR A 178 26.46 14.59 5.48
N ASP A 179 25.31 14.45 6.13
CA ASP A 179 24.03 14.02 5.54
C ASP A 179 22.89 14.99 5.90
N GLY A 180 23.26 16.26 6.16
CA GLY A 180 22.31 17.36 6.37
C GLY A 180 21.64 17.38 7.74
N GLY A 181 22.22 16.68 8.71
CA GLY A 181 21.78 16.66 10.10
C GLY A 181 22.29 17.86 10.93
N PRO A 182 21.72 18.08 12.13
CA PRO A 182 20.60 17.31 12.70
C PRO A 182 19.31 17.52 11.89
N TRP A 183 18.63 16.44 11.54
CA TRP A 183 17.43 16.52 10.71
C TRP A 183 16.30 17.20 11.48
N LYS A 184 15.45 17.92 10.73
CA LYS A 184 14.25 18.56 11.25
C LYS A 184 13.39 17.51 11.96
N HIS A 185 12.85 17.84 13.13
CA HIS A 185 11.99 16.96 13.95
C HIS A 185 12.65 15.71 14.57
N CYS A 186 13.95 15.48 14.34
CA CYS A 186 14.55 14.28 14.91
C CYS A 186 14.67 14.37 16.43
N ASN A 187 14.17 13.34 17.09
CA ASN A 187 14.36 13.07 18.51
C ASN A 187 15.18 11.78 18.64
N PRO A 188 16.35 11.80 19.31
CA PRO A 188 17.12 10.58 19.58
C PRO A 188 16.32 9.50 20.34
N GLU A 189 15.33 9.92 21.13
CA GLU A 189 14.45 9.04 21.91
C GLU A 189 13.11 8.74 21.21
N ARG A 190 12.98 9.04 19.90
CA ARG A 190 11.72 8.89 19.15
C ARG A 190 11.13 7.49 19.20
N TYR A 191 11.97 6.45 19.26
CA TYR A 191 11.54 5.07 19.38
C TYR A 191 11.32 4.62 20.84
N ASN A 192 11.78 5.37 21.83
CA ASN A 192 11.67 5.00 23.26
C ASN A 192 10.31 5.41 23.85
N ILE A 193 9.22 5.04 23.18
CA ILE A 193 7.85 5.43 23.52
C ILE A 193 6.91 4.24 23.43
N ASP A 194 5.76 4.32 24.09
CA ASP A 194 4.74 3.27 24.01
C ASP A 194 4.13 3.20 22.61
N GLY A 195 4.03 1.97 22.09
CA GLY A 195 3.26 1.70 20.87
C GLY A 195 1.75 1.79 21.07
N PRO A 196 0.96 1.75 19.99
CA PRO A 196 -0.50 1.88 20.04
C PRO A 196 -1.12 0.75 20.86
N GLY A 197 -0.65 -0.50 20.71
CA GLY A 197 -1.13 -1.61 21.53
C GLY A 197 -0.89 -1.37 23.04
N GLU A 198 0.32 -0.98 23.44
CA GLU A 198 0.63 -0.67 24.85
C GLU A 198 -0.27 0.44 25.42
N ARG A 199 -0.55 1.48 24.62
CA ARG A 199 -1.47 2.56 25.02
C ARG A 199 -2.88 2.06 25.24
N LEU A 200 -3.37 1.13 24.41
CA LEU A 200 -4.69 0.52 24.60
C LEU A 200 -4.75 -0.35 25.87
N LEU A 201 -3.71 -1.13 26.14
CA LEU A 201 -3.62 -1.95 27.37
C LEU A 201 -3.61 -1.08 28.63
N LYS A 202 -2.85 0.03 28.62
CA LYS A 202 -2.85 1.03 29.70
C LYS A 202 -4.21 1.71 29.91
N ARG A 203 -5.06 1.75 28.87
CA ARG A 203 -6.45 2.24 28.94
C ARG A 203 -7.46 1.17 29.38
N GLY A 204 -6.98 -0.03 29.74
CA GLY A 204 -7.76 -1.12 30.32
C GLY A 204 -8.31 -2.11 29.32
N ALA A 205 -7.80 -2.18 28.08
CA ALA A 205 -8.23 -3.18 27.11
C ALA A 205 -7.96 -4.62 27.62
N GLU A 206 -8.99 -5.47 27.54
CA GLU A 206 -8.95 -6.89 27.97
C GLU A 206 -8.69 -7.84 26.79
N GLU A 207 -8.94 -7.38 25.57
CA GLU A 207 -8.58 -8.01 24.30
C GLU A 207 -8.20 -6.92 23.29
N LEU A 208 -7.33 -7.25 22.32
CA LEU A 208 -7.03 -6.39 21.18
C LEU A 208 -7.59 -7.00 19.88
N ILE A 209 -8.27 -6.18 19.10
CA ILE A 209 -8.76 -6.51 17.76
C ILE A 209 -8.09 -5.60 16.75
N MET A 210 -7.53 -6.19 15.70
CA MET A 210 -6.89 -5.48 14.60
C MET A 210 -7.79 -5.58 13.37
N VAL A 211 -7.98 -4.47 12.67
CA VAL A 211 -8.68 -4.40 11.38
C VAL A 211 -7.84 -3.58 10.42
N ASP A 212 -7.64 -4.04 9.19
CA ASP A 212 -6.69 -3.41 8.28
C ASP A 212 -7.26 -3.04 6.91
N LEU A 213 -6.69 -1.94 6.37
CA LEU A 213 -6.83 -1.50 4.98
C LEU A 213 -5.45 -1.25 4.33
N THR A 214 -4.38 -1.84 4.86
CA THR A 214 -3.00 -1.70 4.34
C THR A 214 -2.93 -1.90 2.82
N THR A 215 -3.68 -2.87 2.30
CA THR A 215 -3.95 -3.06 0.87
C THR A 215 -5.41 -3.35 0.61
N SER A 216 -6.30 -2.45 1.04
CA SER A 216 -7.76 -2.58 0.86
C SER A 216 -8.34 -3.86 1.47
N GLY A 217 -7.70 -4.32 2.55
CA GLY A 217 -8.19 -5.39 3.39
C GLY A 217 -7.84 -6.81 2.99
N VAL A 218 -7.17 -7.02 1.85
CA VAL A 218 -6.58 -8.35 1.56
C VAL A 218 -5.55 -8.69 2.63
N ARG A 219 -5.46 -9.95 3.04
CA ARG A 219 -4.37 -10.40 3.91
C ARG A 219 -3.04 -10.12 3.22
N PHE A 220 -2.06 -9.66 3.98
CA PHE A 220 -0.80 -9.21 3.41
C PHE A 220 0.33 -9.34 4.43
N TRP A 221 1.50 -9.79 3.99
CA TRP A 221 2.67 -9.94 4.85
C TRP A 221 3.04 -8.66 5.62
N LYS A 222 2.87 -7.47 5.03
CA LYS A 222 3.12 -6.20 5.75
C LYS A 222 2.18 -6.00 6.93
N THR A 223 0.88 -6.27 6.74
CA THR A 223 -0.06 -6.24 7.86
C THR A 223 0.30 -7.32 8.89
N TYR A 224 0.68 -8.50 8.43
CA TYR A 224 1.07 -9.59 9.32
C TYR A 224 2.31 -9.28 10.15
N ASP A 225 3.30 -8.55 9.61
CA ASP A 225 4.42 -8.03 10.39
C ASP A 225 3.93 -7.18 11.58
N VAL A 226 2.94 -6.30 11.36
CA VAL A 226 2.33 -5.47 12.41
C VAL A 226 1.58 -6.33 13.42
N VAL A 227 0.81 -7.33 12.95
CA VAL A 227 0.05 -8.25 13.80
C VAL A 227 0.99 -9.10 14.67
N ASP A 228 2.04 -9.68 14.07
CA ASP A 228 3.03 -10.49 14.78
C ASP A 228 3.80 -9.66 15.80
N MET A 229 4.24 -8.45 15.42
CA MET A 229 4.93 -7.54 16.36
C MET A 229 4.02 -7.11 17.51
N THR A 230 2.74 -6.85 17.24
CA THR A 230 1.74 -6.54 18.28
C THR A 230 1.52 -7.73 19.22
N ARG A 231 1.47 -8.97 18.69
CA ARG A 231 1.36 -10.19 19.49
C ARG A 231 2.55 -10.36 20.42
N ARG A 232 3.78 -10.18 19.92
CA ARG A 232 5.00 -10.22 20.76
C ARG A 232 4.98 -9.18 21.86
N MET A 233 4.55 -7.95 21.55
CA MET A 233 4.39 -6.89 22.55
C MET A 233 3.37 -7.27 23.62
N VAL A 234 2.23 -7.85 23.23
CA VAL A 234 1.20 -8.32 24.18
C VAL A 234 1.69 -9.49 25.01
N ASP A 235 2.46 -10.41 24.44
CA ASP A 235 3.07 -11.53 25.19
C ASP A 235 4.03 -11.02 26.27
N ASP A 236 4.88 -10.04 25.95
CA ASP A 236 5.73 -9.35 26.92
C ASP A 236 4.92 -8.62 28.00
N TRP A 237 3.84 -7.93 27.61
CA TRP A 237 2.91 -7.31 28.56
C TRP A 237 2.28 -8.35 29.50
N ASN A 238 1.80 -9.46 28.96
CA ASN A 238 1.17 -10.56 29.70
C ASN A 238 2.16 -11.15 30.71
N GLN A 239 3.40 -11.39 30.30
CA GLN A 239 4.45 -11.89 31.18
C GLN A 239 4.75 -10.91 32.33
N ARG A 240 4.87 -9.61 32.03
CA ARG A 240 5.20 -8.59 33.04
C ARG A 240 4.07 -8.29 34.02
N ASN A 241 2.82 -8.40 33.58
CA ASN A 241 1.65 -7.99 34.36
C ASN A 241 0.79 -9.15 34.86
N GLY A 242 1.11 -10.40 34.50
CA GLY A 242 0.31 -11.57 34.88
C GLY A 242 -1.08 -11.59 34.24
N THR A 243 -1.20 -11.12 33.00
CA THR A 243 -2.46 -11.09 32.24
C THR A 243 -2.48 -12.15 31.14
N ASP A 244 -3.64 -12.37 30.50
CA ASP A 244 -3.79 -13.30 29.35
C ASP A 244 -4.54 -12.65 28.18
N ILE A 245 -4.07 -11.46 27.79
CA ILE A 245 -4.70 -10.64 26.74
C ILE A 245 -4.42 -11.27 25.38
N LYS A 246 -5.44 -11.34 24.52
CA LYS A 246 -5.35 -11.91 23.18
C LYS A 246 -5.38 -10.84 22.10
N VAL A 247 -4.72 -11.11 20.97
CA VAL A 247 -4.75 -10.29 19.75
C VAL A 247 -5.43 -11.06 18.63
N ARG A 248 -6.54 -10.53 18.12
CA ARG A 248 -7.31 -11.10 17.01
C ARG A 248 -7.24 -10.18 15.80
N TRP A 249 -7.26 -10.74 14.60
CA TRP A 249 -7.19 -9.98 13.35
C TRP A 249 -8.42 -10.26 12.50
N VAL A 250 -9.18 -9.21 12.17
CA VAL A 250 -10.44 -9.27 11.41
C VAL A 250 -10.25 -9.90 10.04
N ASN A 251 -9.18 -9.54 9.33
CA ASN A 251 -8.96 -9.95 7.96
C ASN A 251 -8.46 -11.42 7.86
N ASP A 252 -8.03 -12.00 8.97
CA ASP A 252 -7.68 -13.42 9.10
C ASP A 252 -8.25 -14.03 10.40
N PRO A 253 -9.59 -14.16 10.51
CA PRO A 253 -10.26 -14.52 11.77
C PRO A 253 -9.92 -15.93 12.24
N THR A 254 -9.42 -16.77 11.33
CA THR A 254 -9.01 -18.14 11.56
C THR A 254 -7.50 -18.30 11.73
N ASP A 255 -6.73 -17.20 11.72
CA ASP A 255 -5.27 -17.21 11.95
C ASP A 255 -4.47 -18.06 10.94
N LEU A 256 -4.92 -18.12 9.69
CA LEU A 256 -4.27 -18.86 8.59
C LEU A 256 -2.81 -18.44 8.41
N MET A 257 -2.53 -17.13 8.41
CA MET A 257 -1.20 -16.59 8.17
C MET A 257 -0.20 -17.06 9.22
N ARG A 258 -0.64 -17.18 10.49
CA ARG A 258 0.17 -17.74 11.56
C ARG A 258 0.36 -19.24 11.41
N GLU A 259 -0.73 -19.97 11.19
CA GLU A 259 -0.68 -21.44 11.08
C GLU A 259 0.13 -21.92 9.87
N SER A 260 0.15 -21.13 8.79
CA SER A 260 0.92 -21.43 7.57
C SER A 260 2.32 -20.82 7.55
N TYR A 261 2.71 -20.06 8.58
CA TYR A 261 4.04 -19.47 8.61
C TYR A 261 5.12 -20.56 8.68
N PRO A 262 6.19 -20.49 7.87
CA PRO A 262 7.21 -21.54 7.83
C PRO A 262 7.89 -21.80 9.19
N THR A 263 8.16 -23.07 9.48
CA THR A 263 8.65 -23.51 10.80
C THR A 263 10.10 -24.01 10.81
N ASP A 264 10.69 -24.28 9.64
CA ASP A 264 12.10 -24.68 9.50
C ASP A 264 12.76 -23.93 8.32
N PRO A 265 13.86 -23.19 8.54
CA PRO A 265 14.57 -22.96 9.81
C PRO A 265 13.72 -22.26 10.90
N PRO A 266 14.03 -22.48 12.19
CA PRO A 266 13.45 -21.67 13.26
C PRO A 266 13.67 -20.18 13.00
N ASN A 267 12.67 -19.36 13.31
CA ASN A 267 12.66 -17.93 12.99
C ASN A 267 12.83 -17.64 11.49
N TRP A 268 12.18 -18.45 10.65
CA TRP A 268 12.25 -18.25 9.20
C TRP A 268 11.82 -16.84 8.82
N THR A 269 12.60 -16.25 7.92
CA THR A 269 12.24 -15.07 7.15
C THR A 269 12.74 -15.27 5.73
N ARG A 270 12.25 -14.47 4.78
CA ARG A 270 12.70 -14.53 3.38
C ARG A 270 14.21 -14.41 3.22
N SER A 271 14.90 -13.69 4.12
CA SER A 271 16.36 -13.57 4.09
C SER A 271 17.11 -14.88 4.30
N LEU A 272 16.48 -15.92 4.86
CA LEU A 272 17.04 -17.27 4.95
C LEU A 272 16.85 -18.12 3.68
N GLY A 273 16.16 -17.59 2.67
CA GLY A 273 15.86 -18.30 1.43
C GLY A 273 14.58 -19.15 1.53
N GLU A 274 14.46 -20.14 0.66
CA GLU A 274 13.30 -21.03 0.63
C GLU A 274 13.22 -21.86 1.93
N PRO A 275 12.02 -21.96 2.55
CA PRO A 275 11.86 -22.73 3.78
C PRO A 275 12.01 -24.24 3.51
N LYS A 276 12.56 -24.97 4.49
CA LYS A 276 12.65 -26.44 4.43
C LYS A 276 11.34 -27.10 4.80
N VAL A 277 10.62 -26.53 5.77
CA VAL A 277 9.30 -26.98 6.19
C VAL A 277 8.34 -25.81 6.12
N ASN A 278 7.34 -25.94 5.26
CA ASN A 278 6.24 -25.01 5.12
C ASN A 278 4.91 -25.72 5.46
N PRO A 279 4.20 -25.33 6.54
CA PRO A 279 2.92 -25.91 6.89
C PRO A 279 1.91 -25.72 5.74
N GLN A 280 1.54 -26.81 5.07
CA GLN A 280 0.64 -26.79 3.90
C GLN A 280 -0.83 -26.61 4.33
N ILE A 281 -1.14 -25.51 5.01
CA ILE A 281 -2.48 -25.23 5.53
C ILE A 281 -3.37 -24.76 4.37
N PRO A 282 -4.53 -25.39 4.11
CA PRO A 282 -5.37 -25.01 2.99
C PRO A 282 -6.07 -23.66 3.24
N LEU A 283 -6.21 -22.87 2.17
CA LEU A 283 -6.98 -21.62 2.17
C LEU A 283 -8.50 -21.86 2.27
N THR A 284 -8.98 -23.01 1.77
CA THR A 284 -10.40 -23.37 1.81
C THR A 284 -10.94 -23.37 3.23
N GLY A 285 -12.06 -22.67 3.46
CA GLY A 285 -12.68 -22.55 4.78
C GLY A 285 -12.02 -21.49 5.68
N ARG A 286 -11.06 -20.71 5.17
CA ARG A 286 -10.35 -19.64 5.89
C ARG A 286 -10.65 -18.27 5.24
N PRO A 287 -11.90 -17.79 5.31
CA PRO A 287 -12.31 -16.60 4.58
C PRO A 287 -11.69 -15.33 5.16
N ASN A 288 -11.43 -14.35 4.29
CA ASN A 288 -11.23 -12.97 4.69
C ASN A 288 -12.59 -12.24 4.58
N PRO A 289 -13.25 -11.90 5.70
CA PRO A 289 -14.60 -11.33 5.67
C PRO A 289 -14.62 -9.89 5.14
N LEU A 290 -13.51 -9.14 5.28
CA LEU A 290 -13.48 -7.73 4.94
C LEU A 290 -13.58 -7.50 3.43
N ILE A 291 -12.85 -8.28 2.63
CA ILE A 291 -12.86 -8.19 1.16
C ILE A 291 -14.17 -8.70 0.53
N GLN A 292 -14.99 -9.40 1.31
CA GLN A 292 -16.30 -9.90 0.90
C GLN A 292 -17.44 -8.98 1.36
N ASP A 293 -17.14 -7.93 2.13
CA ASP A 293 -18.16 -7.03 2.63
C ASP A 293 -18.75 -6.18 1.48
N PRO A 294 -20.08 -6.19 1.29
CA PRO A 294 -20.73 -5.39 0.25
C PRO A 294 -20.42 -3.89 0.36
N LEU A 295 -20.15 -3.33 1.54
CA LEU A 295 -19.78 -1.92 1.67
C LEU A 295 -18.46 -1.61 0.97
N LEU A 296 -17.45 -2.46 1.10
CA LEU A 296 -16.18 -2.28 0.41
C LEU A 296 -16.37 -2.40 -1.11
N ILE A 297 -17.02 -3.48 -1.54
CA ILE A 297 -17.25 -3.77 -2.97
C ILE A 297 -18.02 -2.62 -3.62
N ASN A 298 -19.11 -2.16 -2.99
CA ASN A 298 -19.91 -1.06 -3.52
C ASN A 298 -19.13 0.25 -3.58
N SER A 299 -18.29 0.54 -2.58
CA SER A 299 -17.48 1.76 -2.58
C SER A 299 -16.45 1.75 -3.72
N ILE A 300 -15.88 0.58 -4.03
CA ILE A 300 -14.97 0.41 -5.16
C ILE A 300 -15.70 0.57 -6.49
N VAL A 301 -16.87 -0.06 -6.64
CA VAL A 301 -17.68 0.00 -7.85
C VAL A 301 -18.18 1.42 -8.11
N ASP A 302 -18.60 2.14 -7.07
CA ASP A 302 -18.98 3.56 -7.17
C ASP A 302 -17.81 4.40 -7.71
N GLY A 303 -16.60 4.13 -7.23
CA GLY A 303 -15.36 4.74 -7.71
C GLY A 303 -15.05 4.47 -9.19
N ALA A 304 -15.22 3.22 -9.62
CA ALA A 304 -15.05 2.82 -11.02
C ALA A 304 -16.09 3.49 -11.93
N ILE A 305 -17.36 3.54 -11.51
CA ILE A 305 -18.44 4.21 -12.25
C ILE A 305 -18.14 5.70 -12.41
N ALA A 306 -17.62 6.35 -11.37
CA ALA A 306 -17.29 7.77 -11.41
C ALA A 306 -16.13 8.10 -12.37
N GLY A 307 -15.35 7.11 -12.80
CA GLY A 307 -14.32 7.25 -13.83
C GLY A 307 -14.84 7.06 -15.25
N MET A 308 -16.07 6.57 -15.46
CA MET A 308 -16.61 6.30 -16.80
C MET A 308 -16.85 7.58 -17.60
N ASN A 309 -16.65 7.50 -18.91
CA ASN A 309 -17.02 8.56 -19.84
C ASN A 309 -18.53 8.47 -20.18
N PRO A 310 -19.35 9.51 -19.89
CA PRO A 310 -20.78 9.49 -20.18
C PRO A 310 -21.12 9.47 -21.67
N ASP A 311 -20.18 9.83 -22.54
CA ASP A 311 -20.35 9.83 -24.00
C ASP A 311 -19.99 8.48 -24.64
N VAL A 312 -19.47 7.52 -23.86
CA VAL A 312 -19.14 6.16 -24.30
C VAL A 312 -20.11 5.17 -23.68
N SER A 313 -20.65 4.27 -24.49
CA SER A 313 -21.59 3.27 -24.00
C SER A 313 -20.91 2.31 -23.00
N PRO A 314 -21.66 1.70 -22.07
CA PRO A 314 -21.10 0.64 -21.22
C PRO A 314 -20.57 -0.56 -22.02
N GLU A 315 -21.13 -0.85 -23.19
CA GLU A 315 -20.69 -1.92 -24.10
C GLU A 315 -19.27 -1.67 -24.63
N ASP A 316 -18.94 -0.40 -24.87
CA ASP A 316 -17.66 0.08 -25.40
C ASP A 316 -16.70 0.56 -24.29
N THR A 317 -17.06 0.37 -23.02
CA THR A 317 -16.23 0.70 -21.86
C THR A 317 -15.53 -0.54 -21.32
N ALA A 318 -14.25 -0.40 -21.01
CA ALA A 318 -13.44 -1.40 -20.32
C ALA A 318 -13.04 -0.95 -18.92
N ILE A 319 -12.87 -1.94 -18.03
CA ILE A 319 -12.38 -1.76 -16.67
C ILE A 319 -11.09 -2.56 -16.55
N LEU A 320 -9.98 -1.84 -16.36
CA LEU A 320 -8.69 -2.43 -16.01
C LEU A 320 -8.51 -2.38 -14.50
N ILE A 321 -8.55 -3.54 -13.84
CA ILE A 321 -8.19 -3.63 -12.43
C ILE A 321 -6.68 -3.92 -12.34
N VAL A 322 -5.91 -2.99 -11.80
CA VAL A 322 -4.46 -3.12 -11.65
C VAL A 322 -4.13 -3.54 -10.22
N ASN A 323 -3.28 -4.56 -10.09
CA ASN A 323 -2.94 -5.14 -8.79
C ASN A 323 -1.45 -5.06 -8.47
N HIS A 324 -1.16 -4.78 -7.20
CA HIS A 324 0.17 -4.86 -6.61
C HIS A 324 0.51 -6.31 -6.27
N SER A 325 1.79 -6.63 -6.37
CA SER A 325 2.33 -7.97 -6.15
C SER A 325 2.79 -8.22 -4.70
N ILE A 326 3.31 -9.42 -4.41
CA ILE A 326 4.01 -9.80 -3.16
C ILE A 326 5.50 -10.07 -3.41
N ARG A 327 6.32 -10.16 -2.36
CA ARG A 327 7.73 -10.55 -2.52
C ARG A 327 7.83 -12.02 -2.95
N ASN A 328 8.84 -12.35 -3.77
CA ASN A 328 9.14 -13.75 -4.09
C ASN A 328 9.41 -14.54 -2.80
N GLY A 329 8.82 -15.72 -2.68
CA GLY A 329 8.90 -16.59 -1.50
C GLY A 329 7.77 -16.38 -0.49
N ASN A 330 7.09 -15.23 -0.50
CA ASN A 330 6.00 -14.97 0.45
C ASN A 330 4.75 -15.81 0.16
N GLN A 331 4.59 -16.33 -1.07
CA GLN A 331 3.49 -17.26 -1.39
C GLN A 331 3.50 -18.54 -0.54
N ALA A 332 4.60 -18.79 0.20
CA ALA A 332 4.67 -19.84 1.20
C ALA A 332 3.62 -19.68 2.33
N PHE A 333 3.21 -18.46 2.67
CA PHE A 333 2.26 -18.21 3.76
C PHE A 333 1.28 -17.06 3.50
N ASP A 334 1.54 -16.19 2.52
CA ASP A 334 0.74 -14.98 2.22
C ASP A 334 -0.32 -15.25 1.14
N PRO A 335 -1.64 -15.21 1.46
CA PRO A 335 -2.72 -15.42 0.50
C PRO A 335 -3.17 -14.14 -0.20
N LYS A 336 -2.43 -13.03 -0.13
CA LYS A 336 -2.78 -11.74 -0.77
C LYS A 336 -3.28 -11.87 -2.20
N VAL A 337 -2.57 -12.64 -3.02
CA VAL A 337 -2.90 -12.81 -4.44
C VAL A 337 -4.27 -13.48 -4.60
N ASN A 338 -4.56 -14.50 -3.80
CA ASN A 338 -5.84 -15.19 -3.79
C ASN A 338 -6.97 -14.29 -3.30
N ASP A 339 -6.75 -13.56 -2.21
CA ASP A 339 -7.70 -12.57 -1.67
C ASP A 339 -8.01 -11.46 -2.71
N THR A 340 -7.00 -11.03 -3.46
CA THR A 340 -7.15 -10.03 -4.53
C THR A 340 -8.04 -10.55 -5.66
N VAL A 341 -7.75 -11.75 -6.16
CA VAL A 341 -8.55 -12.36 -7.26
C VAL A 341 -10.01 -12.51 -6.85
N LEU A 342 -10.27 -12.83 -5.59
CA LEU A 342 -11.64 -12.87 -5.06
C LEU A 342 -12.28 -11.47 -5.04
N LEU A 343 -11.60 -10.46 -4.50
CA LEU A 343 -12.10 -9.08 -4.44
C LEU A 343 -12.43 -8.55 -5.84
N ASP A 344 -11.51 -8.69 -6.80
CA ASP A 344 -11.69 -8.25 -8.18
C ASP A 344 -12.86 -8.97 -8.85
N GLY A 345 -13.02 -10.27 -8.60
CA GLY A 345 -14.18 -11.04 -9.06
C GLY A 345 -15.51 -10.53 -8.52
N LEU A 346 -15.55 -10.10 -7.25
CA LEU A 346 -16.74 -9.52 -6.62
C LEU A 346 -17.05 -8.13 -7.17
N VAL A 347 -16.02 -7.31 -7.40
CA VAL A 347 -16.14 -5.99 -8.06
C VAL A 347 -16.68 -6.15 -9.48
N LYS A 348 -16.14 -7.10 -10.26
CA LYS A 348 -16.63 -7.44 -11.60
C LYS A 348 -18.09 -7.87 -11.59
N ALA A 349 -18.47 -8.76 -10.67
CA ALA A 349 -19.85 -9.23 -10.55
C ALA A 349 -20.82 -8.08 -10.24
N GLU A 350 -20.44 -7.17 -9.34
CA GLU A 350 -21.27 -6.03 -8.98
C GLU A 350 -21.35 -4.97 -10.10
N LEU A 351 -20.26 -4.74 -10.86
CA LEU A 351 -20.28 -3.93 -12.07
C LEU A 351 -21.27 -4.47 -13.10
N LEU A 352 -21.21 -5.77 -13.41
CA LEU A 352 -22.11 -6.41 -14.37
C LEU A 352 -23.56 -6.44 -13.88
N ARG A 353 -23.79 -6.50 -12.57
CA ARG A 353 -25.13 -6.39 -11.99
C ARG A 353 -25.72 -5.00 -12.21
N ARG A 354 -24.92 -3.93 -12.09
CA ARG A 354 -25.35 -2.53 -12.24
C ARG A 354 -25.38 -2.07 -13.70
N TYR A 355 -24.50 -2.62 -14.54
CA TYR A 355 -24.36 -2.32 -15.97
C TYR A 355 -24.43 -3.62 -16.79
N PRO A 356 -25.62 -4.21 -16.99
CA PRO A 356 -25.76 -5.51 -17.65
C PRO A 356 -25.33 -5.53 -19.12
N THR A 357 -25.21 -4.37 -19.76
CA THR A 357 -24.75 -4.24 -21.14
C THR A 357 -23.23 -4.17 -21.26
N MET A 358 -22.51 -3.94 -20.16
CA MET A 358 -21.04 -3.98 -20.18
C MET A 358 -20.54 -5.38 -20.56
N GLN A 359 -19.55 -5.42 -21.43
CA GLN A 359 -18.98 -6.70 -21.88
C GLN A 359 -18.14 -7.30 -20.75
N ALA A 360 -18.50 -8.51 -20.29
CA ALA A 360 -17.75 -9.19 -19.23
C ALA A 360 -16.26 -9.38 -19.58
N ASN A 361 -15.94 -9.58 -20.86
CA ASN A 361 -14.55 -9.70 -21.31
C ASN A 361 -13.78 -8.38 -21.21
N ASN A 362 -14.46 -7.24 -21.13
CA ASN A 362 -13.86 -5.91 -20.99
C ASN A 362 -13.57 -5.53 -19.53
N ILE A 363 -13.79 -6.45 -18.57
CA ILE A 363 -13.41 -6.27 -17.16
C ILE A 363 -12.31 -7.28 -16.85
N LEU A 364 -11.06 -6.80 -16.77
CA LEU A 364 -9.87 -7.63 -16.59
C LEU A 364 -9.10 -7.22 -15.35
N GLY A 365 -8.65 -8.21 -14.58
CA GLY A 365 -7.64 -8.04 -13.54
C GLY A 365 -6.24 -8.17 -14.15
N SER A 366 -5.29 -7.39 -13.62
CA SER A 366 -3.95 -7.33 -14.18
C SER A 366 -2.89 -7.11 -13.12
N TRP A 367 -1.65 -7.40 -13.48
CA TRP A 367 -0.50 -7.30 -12.58
C TRP A 367 0.64 -6.48 -13.21
N MET A 368 1.56 -6.02 -12.36
CA MET A 368 2.84 -5.48 -12.80
C MET A 368 3.76 -6.57 -13.36
N GLY A 369 4.89 -6.16 -13.94
CA GLY A 369 5.86 -7.07 -14.52
C GLY A 369 6.60 -7.95 -13.51
N LEU A 370 7.04 -9.10 -13.99
CA LEU A 370 7.91 -10.02 -13.27
C LEU A 370 9.34 -9.85 -13.76
N LYS A 371 10.30 -9.94 -12.85
CA LYS A 371 11.72 -10.01 -13.23
C LYS A 371 11.96 -11.21 -14.15
N VAL A 372 12.85 -11.03 -15.12
CA VAL A 372 13.24 -12.06 -16.09
C VAL A 372 14.57 -12.68 -15.69
N GLU A 373 14.80 -13.92 -16.10
CA GLU A 373 16.09 -14.58 -15.91
C GLU A 373 17.16 -14.01 -16.86
N ASN A 374 18.35 -13.75 -16.32
CA ASN A 374 19.57 -13.44 -17.06
C ASN A 374 20.69 -14.39 -16.58
N PRO A 375 20.99 -15.46 -17.34
CA PRO A 375 21.95 -16.48 -16.93
C PRO A 375 23.40 -15.97 -16.83
N SER A 376 23.70 -14.83 -17.48
CA SER A 376 25.02 -14.20 -17.46
C SER A 376 25.35 -13.48 -16.16
N ILE A 377 24.36 -13.26 -15.28
CA ILE A 377 24.59 -12.62 -13.98
C ILE A 377 25.55 -13.49 -13.14
N GLU A 378 26.62 -12.84 -12.67
CA GLU A 378 27.55 -13.40 -11.70
C GLU A 378 26.99 -13.21 -10.29
N VAL A 379 26.56 -14.30 -9.65
CA VAL A 379 25.99 -14.26 -8.30
C VAL A 379 27.14 -14.19 -7.28
N THR A 380 27.28 -13.02 -6.65
CA THR A 380 28.37 -12.75 -5.70
C THR A 380 27.99 -12.86 -4.23
N ARG A 381 26.68 -12.99 -3.91
CA ARG A 381 26.17 -13.10 -2.53
C ARG A 381 25.33 -14.37 -2.31
N PRO A 382 25.39 -14.97 -1.11
CA PRO A 382 24.46 -16.04 -0.73
C PRO A 382 23.00 -15.58 -0.89
N GLY A 383 22.16 -16.40 -1.54
CA GLY A 383 20.75 -16.07 -1.82
C GLY A 383 20.53 -15.06 -2.94
N GLY A 384 21.57 -14.66 -3.69
CA GLY A 384 21.40 -13.91 -4.92
C GLY A 384 20.76 -14.77 -6.01
N ASP A 385 19.86 -14.16 -6.81
CA ASP A 385 19.24 -14.80 -7.95
C ASP A 385 19.78 -14.21 -9.27
N LYS A 386 19.51 -14.91 -10.36
CA LYS A 386 19.87 -14.49 -11.72
C LYS A 386 18.73 -13.73 -12.39
N THR A 387 17.92 -12.98 -11.63
CA THR A 387 16.78 -12.26 -12.19
C THR A 387 17.02 -10.75 -12.21
N GLU A 388 16.47 -10.09 -13.21
CA GLU A 388 16.57 -8.63 -13.36
C GLU A 388 15.32 -8.02 -13.97
N ARG A 389 15.22 -6.68 -13.92
CA ARG A 389 14.20 -5.96 -14.68
C ARG A 389 14.60 -5.87 -16.15
N SER A 390 13.62 -5.91 -17.04
CA SER A 390 13.81 -5.73 -18.48
C SER A 390 12.94 -4.60 -19.03
N ARG A 391 13.22 -4.22 -20.28
CA ARG A 391 12.44 -3.21 -20.98
C ARG A 391 11.09 -3.79 -21.43
N GLU A 392 11.09 -5.06 -21.83
CA GLU A 392 9.90 -5.80 -22.28
C GLU A 392 8.84 -5.83 -21.18
N MET A 393 9.23 -6.02 -19.92
CA MET A 393 8.36 -5.93 -18.75
C MET A 393 8.06 -4.49 -18.29
N ARG A 394 8.36 -3.50 -19.13
CA ARG A 394 8.14 -2.06 -18.89
C ARG A 394 8.96 -1.45 -17.76
N GLY A 395 10.05 -2.10 -17.36
CA GLY A 395 10.87 -1.65 -16.23
C GLY A 395 10.16 -1.67 -14.87
N GLU A 396 8.91 -2.13 -14.81
CA GLU A 396 8.10 -2.13 -13.58
C GLU A 396 8.06 -3.52 -12.98
N SER A 397 8.56 -3.64 -11.75
CA SER A 397 8.41 -4.83 -10.92
C SER A 397 8.09 -4.40 -9.50
N LEU A 398 6.83 -4.61 -9.09
CA LEU A 398 6.40 -4.44 -7.70
C LEU A 398 6.39 -5.76 -6.91
N GLY A 399 6.95 -6.82 -7.49
CA GLY A 399 7.02 -8.16 -6.91
C GLY A 399 6.46 -9.22 -7.86
N ASN A 400 5.98 -10.33 -7.32
CA ASN A 400 5.35 -11.41 -8.07
C ASN A 400 3.91 -11.67 -7.60
N ALA A 401 3.10 -12.18 -8.52
CA ALA A 401 1.70 -12.51 -8.29
C ALA A 401 1.50 -14.03 -8.14
N TRP A 402 2.36 -14.69 -7.36
CA TRP A 402 2.28 -16.13 -7.15
C TRP A 402 1.11 -16.47 -6.23
N LEU A 403 0.30 -17.46 -6.61
CA LEU A 403 -0.78 -17.97 -5.78
C LEU A 403 -0.23 -18.64 -4.51
N TYR A 404 -0.99 -18.53 -3.42
CA TYR A 404 -0.70 -19.15 -2.13
C TYR A 404 -0.43 -20.64 -2.25
N LEU A 405 0.65 -21.11 -1.62
CA LEU A 405 1.13 -22.50 -1.64
C LEU A 405 1.27 -23.10 -3.06
N SER A 406 1.54 -22.26 -4.06
CA SER A 406 1.81 -22.71 -5.42
C SER A 406 3.31 -22.71 -5.74
N ASP A 407 3.69 -23.53 -6.72
CA ASP A 407 5.00 -23.46 -7.36
C ASP A 407 5.04 -22.34 -8.41
N ARG A 408 4.94 -21.09 -7.92
CA ARG A 408 4.99 -19.85 -8.73
C ARG A 408 3.92 -19.80 -9.83
N GLU A 409 2.71 -20.28 -9.50
CA GLU A 409 1.57 -20.21 -10.40
C GLU A 409 0.98 -18.79 -10.41
N LEU A 410 0.75 -18.25 -11.60
CA LEU A 410 0.02 -16.99 -11.77
C LEU A 410 -1.50 -17.24 -11.75
N PRO A 411 -2.30 -16.27 -11.31
CA PRO A 411 -3.75 -16.30 -11.51
C PRO A 411 -4.12 -16.53 -12.98
N GLY A 412 -5.07 -17.44 -13.21
CA GLY A 412 -5.62 -17.68 -14.55
C GLY A 412 -6.82 -16.78 -14.89
N GLY A 413 -7.45 -17.07 -16.02
CA GLY A 413 -8.70 -16.43 -16.44
C GLY A 413 -8.55 -14.91 -16.64
N ASP A 414 -9.45 -14.13 -16.04
CA ASP A 414 -9.45 -12.67 -16.17
C ASP A 414 -8.22 -11.98 -15.55
N HIS A 415 -7.39 -12.71 -14.78
CA HIS A 415 -6.25 -12.17 -14.02
C HIS A 415 -4.89 -12.63 -14.55
N GLN A 416 -4.85 -13.26 -15.74
CA GLN A 416 -3.62 -13.80 -16.32
C GLN A 416 -2.70 -12.74 -16.94
N TYR A 417 -3.18 -11.50 -17.03
CA TYR A 417 -2.53 -10.45 -17.82
C TYR A 417 -1.61 -9.56 -16.99
N ARG A 418 -0.55 -9.08 -17.62
CA ARG A 418 0.11 -7.84 -17.23
C ARG A 418 -0.76 -6.65 -17.65
N TYR A 419 -0.64 -5.52 -16.96
CA TYR A 419 -1.51 -4.37 -17.27
C TYR A 419 -1.36 -3.91 -18.73
N TRP A 420 -0.15 -3.94 -19.30
CA TRP A 420 0.06 -3.59 -20.71
C TRP A 420 -0.51 -4.62 -21.69
N GLU A 421 -0.58 -5.90 -21.32
CA GLU A 421 -1.23 -6.95 -22.13
C GLU A 421 -2.75 -6.75 -22.12
N ALA A 422 -3.33 -6.40 -20.97
CA ALA A 422 -4.74 -6.06 -20.88
C ALA A 422 -5.09 -4.79 -21.67
N LEU A 423 -4.23 -3.76 -21.62
CA LEU A 423 -4.38 -2.56 -22.44
C LEU A 423 -4.30 -2.87 -23.94
N GLU A 424 -3.41 -3.76 -24.36
CA GLU A 424 -3.31 -4.21 -25.75
C GLU A 424 -4.58 -4.92 -26.20
N LEU A 425 -5.11 -5.83 -25.39
CA LEU A 425 -6.38 -6.50 -25.68
C LEU A 425 -7.54 -5.52 -25.80
N PHE A 426 -7.59 -4.51 -24.94
CA PHE A 426 -8.62 -3.47 -25.01
C PHE A 426 -8.51 -2.64 -26.28
N ARG A 427 -7.28 -2.27 -26.68
CA ARG A 427 -7.03 -1.59 -27.94
C ARG A 427 -7.45 -2.42 -29.15
N GLU A 428 -7.06 -3.69 -29.21
CA GLU A 428 -7.41 -4.61 -30.31
C GLU A 428 -8.92 -4.81 -30.43
N ARG A 429 -9.66 -4.73 -29.31
CA ARG A 429 -11.13 -4.79 -29.29
C ARG A 429 -11.80 -3.46 -29.67
N GLY A 430 -11.02 -2.39 -29.83
CA GLY A 430 -11.54 -1.07 -30.17
C GLY A 430 -12.41 -0.46 -29.07
N VAL A 431 -12.12 -0.73 -27.79
CA VAL A 431 -12.89 -0.11 -26.69
C VAL A 431 -12.75 1.41 -26.76
N GLY A 432 -13.84 2.14 -26.53
CA GLY A 432 -13.88 3.60 -26.61
C GLY A 432 -13.38 4.30 -25.35
N HIS A 433 -13.47 3.62 -24.20
CA HIS A 433 -13.04 4.16 -22.92
C HIS A 433 -12.50 3.07 -21.98
N ILE A 434 -11.43 3.38 -21.23
CA ILE A 434 -10.85 2.49 -20.21
C ILE A 434 -10.87 3.20 -18.86
N VAL A 435 -11.54 2.61 -17.86
CA VAL A 435 -11.38 3.01 -16.46
C VAL A 435 -10.31 2.14 -15.81
N VAL A 436 -9.30 2.77 -15.23
CA VAL A 436 -8.24 2.09 -14.49
C VAL A 436 -8.54 2.14 -12.99
N VAL A 437 -8.77 0.97 -12.40
CA VAL A 437 -9.14 0.77 -10.99
C VAL A 437 -7.96 0.14 -10.25
N PHE A 438 -7.64 0.64 -9.06
CA PHE A 438 -6.61 0.06 -8.20
C PHE A 438 -7.22 -0.49 -6.91
N THR A 439 -7.87 -1.65 -6.99
CA THR A 439 -8.67 -2.24 -5.89
C THR A 439 -7.88 -2.48 -4.60
N GLN A 440 -6.55 -2.56 -4.68
CA GLN A 440 -5.66 -2.75 -3.54
C GLN A 440 -5.23 -1.44 -2.84
N ILE A 441 -5.50 -0.25 -3.40
CA ILE A 441 -5.16 1.04 -2.78
C ILE A 441 -6.42 1.90 -2.66
N VAL A 442 -7.10 1.81 -1.52
CA VAL A 442 -8.34 2.56 -1.21
C VAL A 442 -8.11 3.88 -0.46
N THR A 443 -6.85 4.23 -0.21
CA THR A 443 -6.43 5.49 0.40
C THR A 443 -5.49 6.19 -0.56
N ASP A 444 -5.87 7.39 -0.98
CA ASP A 444 -5.13 8.20 -1.93
C ASP A 444 -3.75 8.51 -1.35
N SER A 445 -2.74 8.33 -2.19
CA SER A 445 -1.34 8.64 -1.95
C SER A 445 -0.67 8.93 -3.28
N VAL A 446 0.60 9.35 -3.25
CA VAL A 446 1.39 9.50 -4.48
C VAL A 446 1.42 8.26 -5.38
N LEU A 447 1.17 7.06 -4.82
CA LEU A 447 1.15 5.81 -5.57
C LEU A 447 0.04 5.79 -6.63
N ASN A 448 -1.20 6.11 -6.27
CA ASN A 448 -2.32 6.13 -7.22
C ASN A 448 -2.54 7.52 -7.84
N MET A 449 -2.05 8.59 -7.21
CA MET A 449 -2.20 9.95 -7.73
C MET A 449 -1.12 10.35 -8.73
N VAL A 450 0.07 9.74 -8.69
CA VAL A 450 1.19 10.09 -9.59
C VAL A 450 1.75 8.85 -10.29
N GLU A 451 2.06 7.79 -9.57
CA GLU A 451 2.74 6.64 -10.17
C GLU A 451 1.87 5.83 -11.12
N LEU A 452 0.70 5.37 -10.67
CA LEU A 452 -0.21 4.64 -11.54
C LEU A 452 -0.58 5.42 -12.82
N PRO A 453 -1.00 6.70 -12.79
CA PRO A 453 -1.35 7.41 -14.03
C PRO A 453 -0.17 7.53 -14.99
N ASN A 454 1.07 7.71 -14.51
CA ASN A 454 2.24 7.70 -15.39
C ASN A 454 2.53 6.31 -15.98
N GLN A 455 2.33 5.24 -15.19
CA GLN A 455 2.47 3.87 -15.71
C GLN A 455 1.44 3.54 -16.79
N ILE A 456 0.22 4.10 -16.72
CA ILE A 456 -0.78 3.95 -17.77
C ILE A 456 -0.47 4.85 -18.96
N ALA A 457 -0.12 6.12 -18.72
CA ALA A 457 0.14 7.10 -19.76
C ALA A 457 1.33 6.73 -20.65
N LYS A 458 2.36 6.04 -20.12
CA LYS A 458 3.46 5.57 -21.00
C LYS A 458 2.96 4.57 -22.05
N GLU A 459 1.93 3.78 -21.74
CA GLU A 459 1.39 2.80 -22.68
C GLU A 459 0.38 3.43 -23.64
N ILE A 460 -0.61 4.19 -23.15
CA ILE A 460 -1.75 4.67 -23.97
C ILE A 460 -1.87 6.19 -24.08
N GLY A 461 -0.89 6.92 -23.56
CA GLY A 461 -0.70 8.35 -23.77
C GLY A 461 -1.46 9.23 -22.80
N TRP A 462 -0.87 10.38 -22.47
CA TRP A 462 -1.50 11.36 -21.59
C TRP A 462 -2.60 12.18 -22.28
N ARG A 463 -2.56 12.37 -23.61
CA ARG A 463 -3.63 13.08 -24.34
C ARG A 463 -4.91 12.25 -24.45
N SER A 464 -4.79 10.94 -24.35
CA SER A 464 -5.94 10.03 -24.26
C SER A 464 -6.60 10.06 -22.87
N TRP A 465 -6.00 10.73 -21.88
CA TRP A 465 -6.62 10.90 -20.57
C TRP A 465 -7.86 11.79 -20.69
N LEU A 466 -8.98 11.38 -20.11
CA LEU A 466 -10.27 12.06 -20.24
C LEU A 466 -10.22 13.55 -19.85
N ARG A 467 -9.30 13.91 -18.95
CA ARG A 467 -9.09 15.28 -18.46
C ARG A 467 -7.86 15.96 -19.05
N ALA A 468 -7.28 15.46 -20.13
CA ALA A 468 -6.06 16.04 -20.72
C ALA A 468 -6.18 17.55 -21.02
N GLU A 469 -7.36 18.02 -21.40
CA GLU A 469 -7.63 19.44 -21.66
C GLU A 469 -8.07 20.22 -20.41
N ASN A 470 -8.48 19.52 -19.34
CA ASN A 470 -9.03 20.08 -18.12
C ASN A 470 -8.06 19.86 -16.95
N LEU A 471 -7.09 20.75 -16.84
CA LEU A 471 -6.06 20.70 -15.81
C LEU A 471 -6.65 20.76 -14.39
N ASP A 472 -6.21 19.86 -13.52
CA ASP A 472 -6.58 19.78 -12.10
C ASP A 472 -5.50 20.43 -11.22
N TYR A 473 -5.61 21.76 -11.07
CA TYR A 473 -4.73 22.54 -10.18
C TYR A 473 -5.07 22.42 -8.70
N LYS A 474 -6.16 21.73 -8.34
CA LYS A 474 -6.46 21.46 -6.94
C LYS A 474 -5.60 20.31 -6.43
N THR A 475 -5.53 19.24 -7.24
CA THR A 475 -4.73 18.06 -6.93
C THR A 475 -3.26 18.25 -7.31
N TYR A 476 -2.99 18.91 -8.43
CA TYR A 476 -1.65 19.13 -8.97
C TYR A 476 -1.35 20.63 -9.10
N PRO A 477 -1.10 21.35 -8.00
CA PRO A 477 -1.10 22.81 -7.97
C PRO A 477 -0.08 23.48 -8.91
N GLU A 478 1.05 22.83 -9.20
CA GLU A 478 2.10 23.41 -10.03
C GLU A 478 1.95 23.08 -11.52
N THR A 479 1.44 21.89 -11.85
CA THR A 479 1.49 21.34 -13.22
C THR A 479 0.11 21.06 -13.81
N GLY A 480 -0.94 20.99 -12.99
CA GLY A 480 -2.31 20.74 -13.43
C GLY A 480 -2.59 19.29 -13.89
N HIS A 481 -1.60 18.38 -13.85
CA HIS A 481 -1.76 16.98 -14.24
C HIS A 481 -0.67 16.11 -13.58
N PRO A 482 -0.83 14.77 -13.51
CA PRO A 482 0.18 13.90 -12.87
C PRO A 482 1.39 13.58 -13.76
N PHE A 483 1.29 13.79 -15.08
CA PHE A 483 2.24 13.24 -16.06
C PHE A 483 3.63 13.90 -16.07
N ALA A 484 4.66 13.10 -15.80
CA ALA A 484 6.06 13.46 -15.99
C ALA A 484 6.43 13.49 -17.48
N ASP A 485 7.60 14.01 -17.83
CA ASP A 485 8.12 13.92 -19.22
C ASP A 485 8.48 12.47 -19.59
N TYR A 486 9.01 11.72 -18.63
CA TYR A 486 9.32 10.30 -18.76
C TYR A 486 9.05 9.60 -17.43
N TRP A 487 8.82 8.29 -17.49
CA TRP A 487 8.63 7.45 -16.32
C TRP A 487 9.79 6.48 -16.10
N GLY A 488 10.13 6.30 -14.82
CA GLY A 488 11.47 5.94 -14.36
C GLY A 488 12.12 7.13 -13.63
N VAL A 489 11.43 7.73 -12.67
CA VAL A 489 11.81 9.02 -12.06
C VAL A 489 13.11 8.97 -11.22
N TRP A 490 13.64 7.79 -10.96
CA TRP A 490 14.89 7.56 -10.22
C TRP A 490 16.06 7.19 -11.14
N LEU A 491 15.87 7.22 -12.46
CA LEU A 491 16.90 6.83 -13.42
C LEU A 491 18.12 7.76 -13.39
N ASN A 492 19.29 7.19 -13.67
CA ASN A 492 20.42 7.96 -14.13
C ASN A 492 20.06 8.54 -15.51
N THR A 493 20.38 9.81 -15.74
CA THR A 493 20.08 10.50 -17.00
C THR A 493 21.32 10.66 -17.89
N ALA A 494 22.44 10.05 -17.50
CA ALA A 494 23.68 10.00 -18.26
C ALA A 494 23.90 8.60 -18.84
N CYS A 495 24.20 8.54 -20.13
CA CYS A 495 24.42 7.33 -20.91
C CYS A 495 25.85 7.29 -21.45
N LYS A 496 26.42 6.09 -21.60
CA LYS A 496 27.69 5.88 -22.28
C LYS A 496 27.57 6.32 -23.74
N VAL A 497 28.61 6.95 -24.26
CA VAL A 497 28.66 7.33 -25.69
C VAL A 497 29.11 6.11 -26.52
N PRO A 498 28.29 5.63 -27.49
CA PRO A 498 28.66 4.47 -28.29
C PRO A 498 29.95 4.69 -29.09
N GLY A 499 30.91 3.77 -28.98
CA GLY A 499 32.17 3.81 -29.74
C GLY A 499 33.27 4.71 -29.17
N GLU A 500 33.00 5.39 -28.05
CA GLU A 500 33.97 6.24 -27.35
C GLU A 500 34.68 5.49 -26.19
N PRO A 501 35.81 6.04 -25.66
CA PRO A 501 36.52 5.46 -24.54
C PRO A 501 35.64 5.23 -23.31
N GLU A 502 36.00 4.22 -22.51
CA GLU A 502 35.31 3.89 -21.28
C GLU A 502 35.32 5.09 -20.30
N GLY A 503 34.13 5.48 -19.83
CA GLY A 503 33.95 6.59 -18.89
C GLY A 503 33.39 7.88 -19.48
N LEU A 504 33.36 8.04 -20.81
CA LEU A 504 32.66 9.17 -21.43
C LEU A 504 31.14 8.96 -21.37
N THR A 505 30.42 9.95 -20.83
CA THR A 505 28.95 9.94 -20.75
C THR A 505 28.36 11.24 -21.27
N GLU A 506 27.14 11.16 -21.80
CA GLU A 506 26.33 12.30 -22.23
C GLU A 506 24.86 12.10 -21.84
N PRO A 507 23.99 13.13 -21.92
CA PRO A 507 22.58 12.97 -21.60
C PRO A 507 21.93 11.86 -22.43
N CYS A 508 21.25 10.93 -21.75
CA CYS A 508 20.45 9.89 -22.40
C CYS A 508 19.32 10.51 -23.22
N CYS A 509 18.96 9.87 -24.33
CA CYS A 509 17.74 10.24 -25.04
C CYS A 509 16.52 9.53 -24.44
N LEU A 510 15.60 10.27 -23.85
CA LEU A 510 14.38 9.72 -23.19
C LEU A 510 13.08 10.10 -23.91
N THR A 511 13.16 10.63 -25.13
CA THR A 511 12.00 11.09 -25.93
C THR A 511 11.71 10.12 -27.07
N MET A 512 10.44 9.71 -27.19
CA MET A 512 9.96 8.88 -28.28
C MET A 512 10.18 9.59 -29.63
N GLY A 513 10.80 8.89 -30.58
CA GLY A 513 11.19 9.49 -31.87
C GLY A 513 12.60 10.11 -31.88
N GLY A 514 13.29 10.18 -30.74
CA GLY A 514 14.70 10.59 -30.64
C GLY A 514 14.91 12.06 -30.25
N CYS A 515 16.16 12.38 -29.86
CA CYS A 515 16.52 13.65 -29.23
C CYS A 515 17.49 14.50 -30.08
N GLY A 516 17.82 14.08 -31.31
CA GLY A 516 18.75 14.77 -32.19
C GLY A 516 20.24 14.74 -31.75
N THR A 517 20.56 14.10 -30.63
CA THR A 517 21.92 14.03 -30.03
C THR A 517 22.73 12.79 -30.46
N GLY A 518 22.25 11.99 -31.41
CA GLY A 518 22.91 10.74 -31.84
C GLY A 518 22.71 9.56 -30.86
N GLN A 519 22.35 9.83 -29.60
CA GLN A 519 21.89 8.81 -28.66
C GLN A 519 20.58 8.17 -29.15
N PRO A 520 20.49 6.82 -29.15
CA PRO A 520 19.28 6.15 -29.59
C PRO A 520 18.17 6.28 -28.55
N TYR A 521 16.93 6.43 -29.03
CA TYR A 521 15.74 6.14 -28.24
C TYR A 521 15.16 4.79 -28.68
N PRO A 522 14.85 3.90 -27.74
CA PRO A 522 15.04 4.10 -26.31
C PRO A 522 16.49 3.79 -25.88
N PRO A 523 17.00 4.28 -24.72
CA PRO A 523 18.39 4.08 -24.34
C PRO A 523 18.78 2.60 -24.25
N PRO A 524 20.00 2.22 -24.68
CA PRO A 524 20.48 0.86 -24.55
C PRO A 524 20.84 0.58 -23.08
N ARG A 525 20.97 -0.71 -22.74
CA ARG A 525 21.39 -1.16 -21.41
C ARG A 525 22.73 -0.50 -21.03
N GLN A 526 22.80 0.11 -19.84
CA GLN A 526 24.03 0.74 -19.34
C GLN A 526 24.80 -0.15 -18.36
N THR A 527 24.08 -0.89 -17.53
CA THR A 527 24.62 -1.90 -16.61
C THR A 527 25.25 -3.06 -17.40
N PRO A 528 26.44 -3.55 -17.02
CA PRO A 528 27.03 -4.73 -17.66
C PRO A 528 26.07 -5.93 -17.68
N ILE A 529 26.17 -6.79 -18.71
CA ILE A 529 25.29 -7.97 -18.84
C ILE A 529 25.50 -8.99 -17.72
N THR A 530 26.70 -9.00 -17.11
CA THR A 530 27.08 -9.87 -15.99
C THR A 530 26.58 -9.38 -14.63
N GLN A 531 25.89 -8.23 -14.58
CA GLN A 531 25.31 -7.66 -13.38
C GLN A 531 23.81 -7.48 -13.55
N ALA A 532 23.02 -7.69 -12.50
CA ALA A 532 21.60 -7.44 -12.54
C ALA A 532 21.31 -5.97 -12.85
N ARG A 533 20.44 -5.71 -13.82
CA ARG A 533 20.02 -4.35 -14.18
C ARG A 533 19.43 -3.64 -12.96
N GLN A 534 20.00 -2.47 -12.70
CA GLN A 534 19.63 -1.61 -11.59
C GLN A 534 18.36 -0.82 -11.89
N ASP A 535 17.62 -0.45 -10.85
CA ASP A 535 16.40 0.36 -10.97
C ASP A 535 16.71 1.68 -11.66
N THR A 536 17.92 2.19 -11.46
CA THR A 536 18.45 3.46 -11.98
C THR A 536 19.01 3.35 -13.41
N ASP A 537 19.02 2.18 -14.05
CA ASP A 537 19.56 2.01 -15.41
C ASP A 537 18.66 2.72 -16.44
N PRO A 538 19.16 3.71 -17.21
CA PRO A 538 18.35 4.51 -18.13
C PRO A 538 17.60 3.70 -19.20
N SER A 539 18.03 2.46 -19.48
CA SER A 539 17.31 1.54 -20.36
C SER A 539 15.95 1.06 -19.82
N LEU A 540 15.60 1.43 -18.59
CA LEU A 540 14.28 1.21 -18.00
C LEU A 540 13.38 2.46 -18.06
N GLY A 541 13.87 3.55 -18.66
CA GLY A 541 13.10 4.77 -18.89
C GLY A 541 12.22 4.70 -20.11
N PHE A 542 11.02 5.29 -19.98
CA PHE A 542 10.02 5.39 -21.02
C PHE A 542 9.48 6.81 -21.09
N ASP A 543 9.40 7.36 -22.29
CA ASP A 543 8.72 8.63 -22.54
C ASP A 543 7.25 8.57 -22.10
N ILE A 544 6.70 9.68 -21.60
CA ILE A 544 5.25 9.84 -21.44
C ILE A 544 4.74 10.64 -22.63
N SER A 545 4.67 9.97 -23.77
CA SER A 545 4.27 10.58 -25.02
C SER A 545 2.75 10.86 -25.07
N ALA A 546 2.34 11.72 -26.01
CA ALA A 546 0.94 12.13 -26.17
C ALA A 546 -0.03 10.94 -26.29
N TYR A 547 0.33 9.92 -27.08
CA TYR A 547 -0.51 8.75 -27.40
C TYR A 547 0.11 7.40 -27.00
N GLY A 548 1.18 7.43 -26.21
CA GLY A 548 1.78 6.25 -25.59
C GLY A 548 2.58 5.37 -26.55
N HIS A 549 3.15 4.28 -26.02
CA HIS A 549 4.00 3.34 -26.77
C HIS A 549 3.24 2.18 -27.42
N LEU A 550 2.05 1.88 -26.92
CA LEU A 550 1.33 0.68 -27.28
C LEU A 550 0.69 0.86 -28.66
N GLY A 551 0.99 -0.06 -29.59
CA GLY A 551 0.64 0.06 -31.01
C GLY A 551 1.55 0.96 -31.85
N TYR A 552 2.65 1.48 -31.28
CA TYR A 552 3.63 2.31 -31.98
C TYR A 552 4.93 1.57 -32.32
N ASP A 553 5.38 1.69 -33.56
CA ASP A 553 6.63 1.18 -34.12
C ASP A 553 7.45 2.34 -34.71
N SER A 554 8.61 2.61 -34.10
CA SER A 554 9.50 3.71 -34.52
C SER A 554 10.12 3.51 -35.91
N SER A 555 10.08 2.29 -36.46
CA SER A 555 10.57 2.03 -37.83
C SER A 555 9.59 2.49 -38.91
N GLN A 556 8.32 2.74 -38.56
CA GLN A 556 7.26 3.09 -39.50
C GLN A 556 6.97 4.59 -39.59
N GLY A 557 7.58 5.41 -38.74
CA GLY A 557 7.43 6.86 -38.76
C GLY A 557 7.76 7.51 -37.42
N VAL A 558 7.69 8.84 -37.40
CA VAL A 558 7.83 9.64 -36.19
C VAL A 558 6.50 9.67 -35.42
N PRO A 559 6.53 9.87 -34.08
CA PRO A 559 5.29 10.06 -33.34
C PRO A 559 4.63 11.40 -33.69
N ASN A 560 3.32 11.52 -33.42
CA ASN A 560 2.56 12.75 -33.61
C ASN A 560 1.99 13.22 -32.27
N GLU A 561 2.11 14.50 -31.97
CA GLU A 561 1.59 15.09 -30.73
C GLU A 561 0.09 15.43 -30.80
N TYR A 562 -0.50 15.48 -31.99
CA TYR A 562 -1.88 15.94 -32.20
C TYR A 562 -2.87 14.81 -32.45
N GLU A 563 -2.42 13.65 -32.92
CA GLU A 563 -3.29 12.49 -33.15
C GLU A 563 -2.54 11.16 -32.97
N PRO A 564 -3.23 10.06 -32.60
CA PRO A 564 -2.63 8.73 -32.55
C PRO A 564 -2.28 8.26 -33.97
N VAL A 565 -1.03 7.79 -34.13
CA VAL A 565 -0.51 7.24 -35.38
C VAL A 565 -0.50 5.73 -35.35
N GLN A 566 -0.41 5.12 -36.52
CA GLN A 566 -0.34 3.66 -36.67
C GLN A 566 -1.52 3.01 -35.93
N GLU A 567 -1.21 2.02 -35.08
CA GLU A 567 -2.17 1.24 -34.33
C GLU A 567 -2.34 1.72 -32.89
N GLN A 568 -1.88 2.92 -32.54
CA GLN A 568 -2.03 3.48 -31.18
C GLN A 568 -3.49 3.55 -30.72
N TYR A 569 -3.70 3.50 -29.40
CA TYR A 569 -5.02 3.61 -28.80
C TYR A 569 -5.70 4.95 -29.16
N ARG A 570 -6.97 4.87 -29.59
CA ARG A 570 -7.75 6.02 -30.10
C ARG A 570 -8.89 6.45 -29.16
N GLY A 571 -9.16 5.68 -28.11
CA GLY A 571 -10.19 5.99 -27.13
C GLY A 571 -9.69 6.92 -26.03
N THR A 572 -10.49 7.03 -24.97
CA THR A 572 -10.12 7.78 -23.76
C THR A 572 -9.80 6.84 -22.59
N TRP A 573 -9.16 7.34 -21.54
CA TRP A 573 -9.00 6.62 -20.28
C TRP A 573 -9.06 7.54 -19.08
N GLU A 574 -9.37 6.98 -17.91
CA GLU A 574 -9.45 7.72 -16.64
C GLU A 574 -9.14 6.80 -15.46
N LEU A 575 -8.61 7.36 -14.37
CA LEU A 575 -8.51 6.66 -13.10
C LEU A 575 -9.86 6.67 -12.37
N TRP A 576 -10.18 5.56 -11.73
CA TRP A 576 -11.29 5.52 -10.78
C TRP A 576 -11.17 6.59 -9.67
N GLN A 577 -12.30 6.93 -9.05
CA GLN A 577 -12.30 7.70 -7.81
C GLN A 577 -12.16 6.74 -6.62
N SER A 578 -11.01 6.72 -5.96
CA SER A 578 -10.80 5.84 -4.80
C SER A 578 -11.80 6.18 -3.69
N PRO A 579 -12.19 5.21 -2.84
CA PRO A 579 -13.13 5.46 -1.74
C PRO A 579 -12.47 6.15 -0.53
N SER A 580 -11.34 6.84 -0.74
CA SER A 580 -10.53 7.49 0.29
C SER A 580 -11.36 8.36 1.24
N THR A 581 -12.27 9.17 0.68
CA THR A 581 -13.09 10.10 1.44
C THR A 581 -14.50 9.58 1.72
N ASP A 582 -14.75 8.30 1.44
CA ASP A 582 -16.06 7.71 1.62
C ASP A 582 -16.36 7.45 3.10
N PRO A 583 -17.38 8.11 3.69
CA PRO A 583 -17.72 7.93 5.10
C PRO A 583 -18.17 6.50 5.43
N ARG A 584 -18.53 5.69 4.43
CA ARG A 584 -18.89 4.27 4.63
C ARG A 584 -17.70 3.43 5.08
N ILE A 585 -16.46 3.87 4.87
CA ILE A 585 -15.25 3.10 5.26
C ILE A 585 -15.15 2.94 6.78
N GLY A 586 -15.37 4.02 7.56
CA GLY A 586 -15.36 3.90 9.02
C GLY A 586 -16.47 2.96 9.54
N LYS A 587 -17.65 3.01 8.90
CA LYS A 587 -18.75 2.07 9.18
C LYS A 587 -18.40 0.61 8.85
N LEU A 588 -17.75 0.37 7.71
CA LEU A 588 -17.24 -0.95 7.33
C LEU A 588 -16.29 -1.49 8.40
N LEU A 589 -15.27 -0.70 8.77
CA LEU A 589 -14.26 -1.09 9.76
C LEU A 589 -14.89 -1.44 11.11
N ALA A 590 -15.76 -0.57 11.63
CA ALA A 590 -16.47 -0.80 12.89
C ALA A 590 -17.38 -2.03 12.81
N GLY A 591 -18.14 -2.19 11.72
CA GLY A 591 -19.01 -3.33 11.50
C GLY A 591 -18.26 -4.67 11.51
N GLN A 592 -17.08 -4.71 10.91
CA GLN A 592 -16.26 -5.92 10.85
C GLN A 592 -15.67 -6.30 12.22
N VAL A 593 -15.28 -5.32 13.03
CA VAL A 593 -14.90 -5.56 14.44
C VAL A 593 -16.05 -6.18 15.22
N ILE A 594 -17.27 -5.65 15.06
CA ILE A 594 -18.46 -6.17 15.75
C ILE A 594 -18.81 -7.59 15.29
N GLN A 595 -18.77 -7.86 13.99
CA GLN A 595 -19.00 -9.22 13.46
C GLN A 595 -18.00 -10.23 14.02
N LEU A 596 -16.73 -9.86 14.16
CA LEU A 596 -15.72 -10.72 14.76
C LEU A 596 -16.01 -11.01 16.24
N LEU A 597 -16.49 -10.02 16.99
CA LEU A 597 -16.87 -10.18 18.39
C LEU A 597 -18.07 -11.11 18.58
N ASP A 598 -19.07 -11.01 17.70
CA ASP A 598 -20.28 -11.82 17.78
C ASP A 598 -19.98 -13.31 17.54
N LYS A 599 -19.06 -13.63 16.61
CA LYS A 599 -18.62 -15.02 16.35
C LYS A 599 -17.80 -15.68 17.47
N GLY A 600 -17.24 -14.88 18.40
CA GLY A 600 -16.48 -15.40 19.54
C GLY A 600 -17.32 -15.61 20.80
N SER A 601 -18.63 -15.33 20.74
CA SER A 601 -19.57 -15.46 21.86
C SER A 601 -20.49 -16.70 21.73
N GLU A 602 -20.34 -17.46 20.64
CA GLU A 602 -20.86 -18.82 20.45
C GLU A 602 -19.76 -19.84 20.81
#